data_AF-A0A9D8PMJ1-F1
#
_entry.id   AF-A0A9D8PMJ1-F1
#
_cell.length_a   1.000
_cell.length_b   1.000
_cell.length_c   1.000
_cell.angle_alpha   90.00
_cell.angle_beta   90.00
_cell.angle_gamma   90.00
#
_symmetry.space_group_name_H-M   'P 1'
#
loop_
_entity.id
_entity.type
_entity.pdbx_description
1 polymer ?
#
loop_
_entity_poly.entity_id
_entity_poly.type
_entity_poly.pdbx_seq_one_letter_code
_entity_poly.pdbx_strand_id
1 'polypeptide(L)'
;MTTLKVMCWNVENLFLPPPGDAPAAERFQRKLTNLAAVIDQQQPDVLALQEIGPDGALQALQAALSTSLPHASSGIADGRGIRVAFLSR
;
A
#
# COMPACT_ATOMS: atom_id res chain seq x y z
N MET A 1 -28.39 -2.81 -9.54
CA MET A 1 -27.72 -1.95 -8.54
C MET A 1 -26.24 -2.17 -8.67
N THR A 2 -25.44 -1.10 -8.71
CA THR A 2 -23.98 -1.20 -8.68
C THR A 2 -23.52 -1.08 -7.23
N THR A 3 -22.70 -2.01 -6.76
CA THR A 3 -22.11 -1.98 -5.42
C THR A 3 -20.72 -1.35 -5.50
N LEU A 4 -20.39 -0.46 -4.56
CA LEU A 4 -19.06 0.10 -4.38
C LEU A 4 -18.48 -0.44 -3.07
N LYS A 5 -17.31 -1.08 -3.11
CA LYS A 5 -16.59 -1.53 -1.92
C LYS A 5 -15.38 -0.64 -1.67
N VAL A 6 -15.40 0.05 -0.51
CA VAL A 6 -14.29 0.89 -0.06
C VAL A 6 -13.60 0.23 1.13
N MET A 7 -12.28 0.12 1.06
CA MET A 7 -11.44 -0.36 2.16
C MET A 7 -10.60 0.80 2.68
N CYS A 8 -10.50 0.92 4.01
CA CYS A 8 -9.62 1.88 4.68
C CYS A 8 -8.69 1.12 5.61
N TRP A 9 -7.38 1.34 5.51
CA TRP A 9 -6.40 0.62 6.31
C TRP A 9 -5.14 1.44 6.62
N ASN A 10 -4.80 1.56 7.90
CA ASN A 10 -3.47 1.93 8.34
C ASN A 10 -2.55 0.71 8.26
N VAL A 11 -1.53 0.76 7.40
CA VAL A 11 -0.61 -0.36 7.12
C VAL A 11 0.67 -0.33 7.96
N GLU A 12 0.68 0.47 9.03
CA GLU A 12 1.73 0.54 10.06
C GLU A 12 3.12 0.76 9.47
N ASN A 13 3.43 1.94 8.93
CA ASN A 13 4.74 2.27 8.35
C ASN A 13 5.15 1.35 7.17
N LEU A 14 4.57 1.55 5.99
CA LEU A 14 5.04 0.91 4.76
C LEU A 14 6.17 1.75 4.14
N PHE A 15 7.42 1.40 4.44
CA PHE A 15 8.62 2.08 3.94
C PHE A 15 9.48 1.13 3.13
N LEU A 16 10.12 1.65 2.09
CA LEU A 16 11.18 0.92 1.41
C LEU A 16 12.34 0.61 2.38
N PRO A 17 12.96 -0.57 2.26
CA PRO A 17 14.11 -0.92 3.07
C PRO A 17 15.32 -0.03 2.71
N PRO A 18 16.23 0.24 3.66
CA PRO A 18 17.50 0.88 3.35
C PRO A 18 18.28 0.09 2.28
N PRO A 19 18.93 0.75 1.31
CA PRO A 19 19.73 0.06 0.32
C PRO A 19 20.83 -0.80 0.97
N GLY A 20 20.97 -2.05 0.54
CA GLY A 20 21.98 -2.99 1.04
C GLY A 20 21.62 -3.72 2.34
N ASP A 21 20.50 -3.39 2.99
CA ASP A 21 20.00 -4.12 4.16
C ASP A 21 19.10 -5.29 3.74
N ALA A 22 19.71 -6.45 3.50
CA ALA A 22 18.99 -7.67 3.08
C ALA A 22 17.93 -8.13 4.10
N PRO A 23 18.19 -8.16 5.43
CA PRO A 23 17.15 -8.44 6.42
C PRO A 23 15.95 -7.48 6.36
N ALA A 24 16.18 -6.18 6.13
CA ALA A 24 15.10 -5.21 5.96
C ALA A 24 14.31 -5.46 4.68
N ALA A 25 14.99 -5.78 3.57
CA ALA A 25 14.33 -6.14 2.32
C ALA A 25 13.43 -7.37 2.45
N GLU A 26 13.89 -8.40 3.16
CA GLU A 26 13.08 -9.60 3.42
C GLU A 26 11.86 -9.29 4.29
N ARG A 27 12.02 -8.47 5.35
CA ARG A 27 10.89 -8.00 6.18
C ARG A 27 9.87 -7.22 5.36
N PHE A 28 10.34 -6.32 4.50
CA PHE A 28 9.49 -5.54 3.61
C PHE A 28 8.71 -6.42 2.64
N GLN A 29 9.37 -7.40 2.01
CA GLN A 29 8.71 -8.32 1.09
C GLN A 29 7.64 -9.17 1.78
N ARG A 30 7.93 -9.71 2.97
CA ARG A 30 6.92 -10.45 3.75
C ARG A 30 5.72 -9.58 4.10
N LYS A 31 5.95 -8.32 4.46
CA LYS A 31 4.88 -7.36 4.73
C LYS A 31 4.03 -7.10 3.50
N LEU A 32 4.64 -6.86 2.34
CA LEU A 32 3.92 -6.70 1.07
C LEU A 32 3.04 -7.91 0.77
N THR A 33 3.59 -9.13 0.87
CA THR A 33 2.83 -10.36 0.65
C THR A 33 1.61 -10.46 1.57
N ASN A 34 1.77 -10.12 2.85
CA ASN A 34 0.67 -10.18 3.82
C ASN A 34 -0.41 -9.11 3.54
N LEU A 35 0.00 -7.88 3.23
CA LEU A 35 -0.94 -6.80 2.89
C LEU A 35 -1.71 -7.14 1.61
N ALA A 36 -1.02 -7.59 0.57
CA ALA A 36 -1.61 -7.97 -0.71
C ALA A 36 -2.61 -9.10 -0.54
N ALA A 37 -2.29 -10.14 0.24
CA ALA A 37 -3.21 -11.25 0.49
C ALA A 37 -4.55 -10.80 1.10
N VAL A 38 -4.51 -9.87 2.07
CA VAL A 38 -5.73 -9.32 2.69
C VAL A 38 -6.49 -8.44 1.69
N ILE A 39 -5.80 -7.55 0.97
CA ILE A 39 -6.43 -6.65 -0.01
C ILE A 39 -7.09 -7.45 -1.13
N ASP A 40 -6.41 -8.47 -1.67
CA ASP A 40 -6.91 -9.35 -2.72
C ASP A 40 -8.09 -10.21 -2.25
N GLN A 41 -8.10 -10.63 -0.98
CA GLN A 41 -9.28 -11.29 -0.40
C GLN A 41 -10.47 -10.34 -0.28
N GLN A 42 -10.22 -9.05 0.01
CA GLN A 42 -11.28 -8.07 0.14
C GLN A 42 -11.79 -7.55 -1.21
N GLN A 43 -10.99 -7.54 -2.27
CA GLN A 43 -11.38 -7.04 -3.59
C GLN A 43 -12.05 -5.65 -3.54
N PRO A 44 -11.41 -4.61 -2.95
CA PRO A 44 -11.99 -3.28 -2.93
C PRO A 44 -12.00 -2.65 -4.32
N ASP A 45 -12.98 -1.78 -4.59
CA ASP A 45 -12.95 -0.89 -5.76
C ASP A 45 -12.08 0.35 -5.49
N VAL A 46 -12.04 0.78 -4.21
CA VAL A 46 -11.21 1.88 -3.71
C VAL A 46 -10.52 1.45 -2.41
N LEU A 47 -9.21 1.62 -2.36
CA LEU A 47 -8.38 1.32 -1.20
C LEU A 47 -7.75 2.62 -0.70
N ALA A 48 -8.16 3.10 0.47
CA ALA A 48 -7.59 4.24 1.17
C ALA A 48 -6.59 3.76 2.24
N LEU A 49 -5.36 4.23 2.15
CA LEU A 49 -4.24 3.79 2.98
C LEU A 49 -3.71 4.93 3.85
N GLN A 50 -3.26 4.58 5.06
CA GLN A 50 -2.47 5.46 5.91
C GLN A 50 -1.09 4.85 6.19
N GLU A 51 -0.15 5.71 6.57
CA GLU A 51 1.23 5.35 6.91
C GLU A 51 2.05 4.80 5.74
N ILE A 52 1.90 5.45 4.58
CA ILE A 52 2.70 5.18 3.39
C ILE A 52 3.97 6.03 3.42
N GLY A 53 5.12 5.36 3.33
CA GLY A 53 6.43 5.97 3.22
C GLY A 53 6.67 6.63 1.85
N PRO A 54 7.80 7.35 1.69
CA PRO A 54 8.17 8.00 0.43
C PRO A 54 8.67 6.99 -0.63
N ASP A 55 9.20 7.53 -1.72
CA ASP A 55 10.15 6.87 -2.64
C ASP A 55 9.69 5.60 -3.37
N GLY A 56 8.38 5.33 -3.44
CA GLY A 56 7.87 4.20 -4.21
C GLY A 56 7.14 3.14 -3.38
N ALA A 57 6.95 3.35 -2.07
CA ALA A 57 6.29 2.38 -1.20
C ALA A 57 4.87 2.02 -1.68
N LEU A 58 4.10 3.00 -2.17
CA LEU A 58 2.76 2.76 -2.72
C LEU A 58 2.81 1.90 -3.98
N GLN A 59 3.76 2.18 -4.88
CA GLN A 59 3.94 1.47 -6.14
C GLN A 59 4.36 0.02 -5.89
N ALA A 60 5.20 -0.22 -4.88
CA ALA A 60 5.59 -1.57 -4.47
C ALA A 60 4.38 -2.37 -3.97
N LEU A 61 3.49 -1.76 -3.18
CA LEU A 61 2.23 -2.39 -2.79
C LEU A 61 1.32 -2.63 -3.99
N GLN A 62 1.12 -1.62 -4.85
CA GLN A 62 0.29 -1.72 -6.05
C GLN A 62 0.75 -2.86 -6.97
N ALA A 63 2.06 -3.01 -7.16
CA ALA A 63 2.64 -4.08 -7.98
C ALA A 63 2.52 -5.48 -7.35
N ALA A 64 2.33 -5.57 -6.04
CA ALA A 64 2.15 -6.83 -5.32
C ALA A 64 0.69 -7.33 -5.33
N LEU A 65 -0.27 -6.48 -5.72
CA LEU A 65 -1.69 -6.86 -5.78
C LEU A 65 -1.98 -7.74 -7.00
N SER A 66 -2.80 -8.77 -6.81
CA SER A 66 -3.38 -9.55 -7.92
C SER A 66 -4.59 -8.84 -8.51
N THR A 67 -5.32 -8.09 -7.68
CA THR A 67 -6.44 -7.25 -8.10
C THR A 67 -5.91 -5.97 -8.74
N SER A 68 -6.35 -5.68 -9.97
CA SER A 68 -5.95 -4.47 -10.68
C SER A 68 -6.58 -3.23 -10.06
N LEU A 69 -5.75 -2.39 -9.46
CA LEU A 69 -6.08 -1.03 -9.01
C LEU A 69 -5.11 -0.04 -9.69
N PRO A 70 -5.30 0.27 -10.99
CA PRO A 70 -4.30 0.98 -11.79
C PRO A 70 -4.13 2.45 -11.42
N HIS A 71 -5.14 3.08 -10.85
CA HIS A 71 -5.08 4.47 -10.45
C HIS A 71 -4.50 4.59 -9.05
N ALA A 72 -3.49 5.44 -8.89
CA ALA A 72 -2.80 5.66 -7.63
C ALA A 72 -2.60 7.14 -7.37
N SER A 73 -2.74 7.55 -6.11
CA SER A 73 -2.32 8.88 -5.67
C SER A 73 -1.83 8.85 -4.23
N SER A 74 -0.90 9.73 -3.91
CA SER A 74 -0.42 9.97 -2.55
C SER A 74 -0.76 11.39 -2.12
N GLY A 75 -1.17 11.54 -0.87
CA GLY A 75 -1.40 12.83 -0.24
C GLY A 75 -0.10 13.53 0.17
N ILE A 76 -0.28 14.67 0.84
CA ILE A 76 0.81 15.45 1.44
C ILE A 76 1.34 14.69 2.66
N ALA A 77 2.66 14.71 2.87
CA ALA A 77 3.28 14.10 4.04
C ALA A 77 2.91 14.86 5.32
N ASP A 78 2.68 14.12 6.41
CA ASP A 78 2.55 14.70 7.74
C ASP A 78 3.93 15.06 8.35
N GLY A 79 3.93 15.55 9.59
CA GLY A 79 5.17 15.93 10.29
C GLY A 79 6.17 14.78 10.54
N ARG A 80 5.78 13.52 10.33
CA ARG A 80 6.63 12.33 10.42
C ARG A 80 7.21 11.92 9.06
N GLY A 81 6.75 12.55 7.97
CA GLY A 81 7.16 12.20 6.61
C GLY A 81 6.36 11.07 5.97
N ILE A 82 5.27 10.62 6.60
CA ILE A 82 4.36 9.60 6.05
C ILE A 82 3.11 10.22 5.45
N ARG A 83 2.49 9.49 4.52
CA ARG A 83 1.37 9.96 3.70
C ARG A 83 0.15 9.09 3.90
N VAL A 84 -1.00 9.66 3.56
CA VAL A 84 -2.16 8.90 3.12
C VAL A 84 -2.03 8.62 1.62
N ALA A 85 -2.65 7.57 1.13
CA ALA A 85 -2.71 7.25 -0.29
C ALA A 85 -4.05 6.63 -0.67
N PHE A 86 -4.37 6.64 -1.96
CA PHE A 86 -5.46 5.83 -2.49
C PHE A 86 -5.02 5.04 -3.72
N LEU A 87 -5.59 3.84 -3.86
CA LEU A 87 -5.62 3.06 -5.09
C LEU A 87 -7.08 2.86 -5.52
N SER A 88 -7.36 2.87 -6.82
CA SER A 88 -8.69 2.52 -7.33
C SER A 88 -8.62 1.74 -8.63
N ARG A 89 -9.69 1.00 -8.90
CA ARG A 89 -9.99 0.43 -10.22
C ARG A 89 -10.05 1.49 -11.31
#